data_AF-A0A7Y2I5Z2-F1
#
_entry.id   AF-A0A7Y2I5Z2-F1
#
_cell.length_a   1.000
_cell.length_b   1.000
_cell.length_c   1.000
_cell.angle_alpha   90.00
_cell.angle_beta   90.00
_cell.angle_gamma   90.00
#
_symmetry.space_group_name_H-M   'P 1'
#
loop_
_entity.id
_entity.type
_entity.pdbx_description
1 polymer ?
#
loop_
_entity_poly.entity_id
_entity_poly.type
_entity_poly.pdbx_seq_one_letter_code
_entity_poly.pdbx_strand_id
1 'polypeptide(L)'
;MEDLKKMIEEKRAQIEQLRDEIRLQAHLGKEDAKSELEKLEREYDSFLVKLRPFTDEIGHTLDNTGEALGLAADELKAGYERISKLFK
;
A
#
# COMPACT_ATOMS: atom_id res chain seq x y z
N MET A 1 18.35 -9.82 4.75
CA MET A 1 17.23 -10.10 3.81
C MET A 1 15.91 -10.27 4.56
N GLU A 2 15.90 -10.90 5.74
CA GLU A 2 14.71 -10.98 6.61
C GLU A 2 14.20 -9.61 7.06
N ASP A 3 15.08 -8.62 7.27
CA ASP A 3 14.72 -7.27 7.69
C ASP A 3 13.88 -6.53 6.62
N LEU A 4 14.27 -6.66 5.36
CA LEU A 4 13.56 -6.02 4.24
C LEU A 4 12.18 -6.64 4.04
N LYS A 5 12.08 -7.96 4.17
CA LYS A 5 10.79 -8.68 4.11
C LYS A 5 9.85 -8.20 5.21
N LYS A 6 10.34 -8.14 6.46
CA LYS A 6 9.58 -7.59 7.59
C LYS A 6 9.15 -6.15 7.37
N MET A 7 10.06 -5.28 6.92
CA MET A 7 9.73 -3.87 6.64
C MET A 7 8.63 -3.72 5.60
N ILE A 8 8.65 -4.53 4.52
CA ILE A 8 7.61 -4.48 3.50
C ILE A 8 6.29 -5.06 4.02
N GLU A 9 6.32 -6.14 4.80
CA GLU A 9 5.11 -6.68 5.45
C GLU A 9 4.49 -5.69 6.45
N GLU A 10 5.30 -4.99 7.25
CA GLU A 10 4.83 -3.95 8.16
C GLU A 10 4.20 -2.76 7.40
N LYS A 11 4.84 -2.29 6.32
CA LYS A 11 4.27 -1.23 5.47
C LYS A 11 2.96 -1.69 4.84
N ARG A 12 2.90 -2.92 4.34
CA ARG A 12 1.67 -3.50 3.80
C ARG A 12 0.55 -3.51 4.85
N ALA A 13 0.83 -3.96 6.06
CA ALA A 13 -0.13 -3.98 7.15
C ALA A 13 -0.65 -2.57 7.49
N GLN A 14 0.24 -1.57 7.51
CA GLN A 14 -0.15 -0.17 7.72
C GLN A 14 -1.07 0.36 6.60
N ILE A 15 -0.73 0.06 5.33
CA ILE A 15 -1.55 0.44 4.18
C ILE A 15 -2.92 -0.23 4.25
N GLU A 16 -2.98 -1.50 4.64
CA GLU A 16 -4.23 -2.25 4.77
C GLU A 16 -5.12 -1.68 5.87
N GLN A 17 -4.56 -1.34 7.03
CA GLN A 17 -5.30 -0.67 8.11
C GLN A 17 -5.88 0.67 7.65
N LEU A 18 -5.06 1.53 7.02
CA LEU A 18 -5.51 2.82 6.50
C LEU A 18 -6.61 2.64 5.46
N ARG A 19 -6.45 1.69 4.54
CA ARG A 19 -7.46 1.36 3.52
C ARG A 19 -8.79 0.99 4.17
N ASP A 20 -8.78 0.12 5.17
CA ASP A 20 -9.99 -0.32 5.86
C ASP A 20 -10.69 0.84 6.60
N GLU A 21 -9.93 1.70 7.27
CA GLU A 21 -10.48 2.93 7.88
C GLU A 21 -11.11 3.86 6.83
N ILE A 22 -10.40 4.12 5.74
CA ILE A 22 -10.87 4.98 4.65
C ILE A 22 -12.08 4.38 3.96
N ARG A 23 -12.14 3.06 3.79
CA ARG A 23 -13.27 2.36 3.19
C ARG A 23 -14.52 2.49 4.06
N LEU A 24 -14.36 2.38 5.38
CA LEU A 24 -15.42 2.63 6.34
C LEU A 24 -15.93 4.08 6.23
N GLN A 25 -15.02 5.05 6.18
CA GLN A 25 -15.37 6.46 6.08
C GLN A 25 -15.97 6.84 4.70
N ALA A 26 -15.48 6.26 3.61
CA ALA A 26 -16.04 6.44 2.26
C ALA A 26 -17.47 5.89 2.17
N HIS A 27 -17.75 4.78 2.87
CA HIS A 27 -19.10 4.24 2.98
C HIS A 27 -20.07 5.18 3.72
N LEU A 28 -19.56 6.06 4.59
CA LEU A 28 -20.35 7.07 5.31
C LEU A 28 -20.69 8.32 4.47
N GLY A 29 -20.34 8.35 3.18
CA GLY A 29 -20.95 9.30 2.23
C GLY A 29 -20.02 10.37 1.63
N LYS A 30 -18.69 10.21 1.66
CA LYS A 30 -17.79 11.08 0.87
C LYS A 30 -17.52 10.46 -0.50
N GLU A 31 -18.30 10.86 -1.50
CA GLU A 31 -18.13 10.41 -2.89
C GLU A 31 -16.75 10.79 -3.47
N ASP A 32 -16.23 11.98 -3.15
CA ASP A 32 -14.88 12.42 -3.56
C ASP A 32 -13.79 11.45 -3.09
N ALA A 33 -13.88 11.03 -1.82
CA ALA A 33 -12.88 10.13 -1.25
C ALA A 33 -13.03 8.69 -1.77
N LYS A 34 -14.20 8.30 -2.26
CA LYS A 34 -14.44 6.99 -2.87
C LYS A 34 -13.73 6.87 -4.22
N SER A 35 -13.76 7.91 -5.06
CA SER A 35 -13.02 7.94 -6.34
C SER A 35 -11.51 7.84 -6.13
N GLU A 36 -10.98 8.60 -5.17
CA GLU A 36 -9.55 8.58 -4.85
C GLU A 36 -9.14 7.24 -4.18
N LEU A 37 -10.00 6.68 -3.34
CA LEU A 37 -9.81 5.35 -2.76
C LEU A 37 -9.74 4.27 -3.84
N GLU A 38 -10.66 4.26 -4.82
CA GLU A 38 -10.63 3.28 -5.91
C GLU A 38 -9.32 3.35 -6.72
N LYS A 39 -8.76 4.54 -6.93
CA LYS A 39 -7.46 4.69 -7.59
C LYS A 39 -6.35 4.06 -6.76
N LEU A 40 -6.30 4.34 -5.46
CA LEU A 40 -5.31 3.74 -4.56
C LEU A 40 -5.48 2.23 -4.38
N GLU A 41 -6.71 1.71 -4.43
CA GLU A 41 -6.95 0.26 -4.38
C GLU A 41 -6.35 -0.43 -5.61
N ARG A 42 -6.43 0.17 -6.80
CA ARG A 42 -5.80 -0.37 -8.03
C ARG A 42 -4.27 -0.35 -7.96
N GLU A 43 -3.71 0.72 -7.42
CA GLU A 43 -2.26 0.84 -7.20
C GLU A 43 -1.79 -0.19 -6.16
N TYR A 44 -2.58 -0.41 -5.09
CA TYR A 44 -2.30 -1.40 -4.06
C TYR A 44 -2.35 -2.83 -4.60
N ASP A 45 -3.33 -3.16 -5.45
CA ASP A 45 -3.40 -4.46 -6.09
C ASP A 45 -2.20 -4.70 -7.01
N SER A 46 -1.83 -3.68 -7.81
CA SER A 46 -0.62 -3.71 -8.63
C SER A 46 0.66 -3.88 -7.81
N PHE A 47 0.72 -3.25 -6.63
CA PHE A 47 1.80 -3.42 -5.68
C PHE A 47 1.85 -4.85 -5.14
N LEU A 48 0.72 -5.46 -4.76
CA LEU A 48 0.67 -6.86 -4.29
C LEU A 48 1.11 -7.86 -5.36
N VAL A 49 0.76 -7.61 -6.62
CA VAL A 49 1.23 -8.42 -7.76
C VAL A 49 2.75 -8.35 -7.88
N LYS A 50 3.34 -7.16 -7.74
CA LYS A 50 4.80 -6.97 -7.76
C LYS A 50 5.49 -7.50 -6.50
N LEU A 51 4.79 -7.53 -5.36
CA LEU A 51 5.28 -8.00 -4.08
C LEU A 51 5.33 -9.54 -4.00
N ARG A 52 4.41 -10.25 -4.66
CA ARG A 52 4.39 -11.72 -4.69
C ARG A 52 5.74 -12.35 -5.05
N PRO A 53 6.37 -12.04 -6.20
CA PRO A 53 7.67 -12.62 -6.56
C PRO A 53 8.76 -12.20 -5.57
N PHE A 54 8.64 -11.05 -4.91
CA PHE A 54 9.61 -10.60 -3.89
C PHE A 54 9.52 -11.40 -2.57
N THR A 55 8.34 -11.91 -2.25
CA THR A 55 8.10 -12.69 -1.02
C THR A 55 8.34 -14.19 -1.22
N ASP A 56 8.14 -14.69 -2.45
CA ASP A 56 8.36 -16.08 -2.87
C ASP A 56 9.80 -16.35 -3.36
N GLU A 57 10.40 -15.44 -4.15
CA GLU A 57 11.70 -15.63 -4.78
C GLU A 57 12.83 -15.03 -3.91
N ILE A 58 13.10 -15.72 -2.80
CA ILE A 58 14.27 -15.47 -1.94
C ILE A 58 15.50 -15.98 -2.70
N GLY A 59 16.13 -15.13 -3.50
CA GLY A 59 17.25 -15.54 -4.34
C GLY A 59 18.32 -14.49 -4.50
N HIS A 60 18.24 -13.68 -5.56
CA HIS A 60 19.44 -13.03 -6.07
C HIS A 60 19.23 -11.62 -6.64
N THR A 61 18.00 -11.09 -6.68
CA THR A 61 17.67 -9.85 -7.41
C THR A 61 16.95 -8.82 -6.52
N LEU A 62 17.42 -8.63 -5.29
CA LEU A 62 16.67 -7.89 -4.25
C LEU A 62 16.96 -6.38 -4.21
N ASP A 63 18.11 -5.92 -4.68
CA ASP A 63 18.57 -4.55 -4.42
C ASP A 63 17.70 -3.49 -5.10
N ASN A 64 17.59 -3.53 -6.43
CA ASN A 64 16.77 -2.56 -7.19
C ASN A 64 15.25 -2.78 -7.04
N THR A 65 14.79 -4.03 -6.95
CA THR A 65 13.36 -4.33 -6.86
C THR A 65 12.80 -4.04 -5.47
N GLY A 66 13.61 -4.22 -4.41
CA GLY A 66 13.22 -3.94 -3.03
C GLY A 66 13.06 -2.46 -2.76
N GLU A 67 13.98 -1.62 -3.28
CA GLU A 67 13.84 -0.16 -3.21
C GLU A 67 12.60 0.33 -3.95
N ALA A 68 12.36 -0.15 -5.17
CA ALA A 68 11.18 0.22 -5.94
C ALA A 68 9.87 -0.17 -5.25
N LEU A 69 9.82 -1.34 -4.61
CA LEU A 69 8.67 -1.76 -3.80
C LEU A 69 8.54 -0.91 -2.52
N GLY A 70 9.65 -0.61 -1.86
CA GLY A 70 9.66 0.28 -0.69
C GLY A 70 9.10 1.66 -1.01
N LEU A 71 9.52 2.25 -2.14
CA LEU A 71 9.01 3.52 -2.65
C LEU A 71 7.52 3.44 -3.00
N ALA A 72 7.10 2.41 -3.73
CA ALA A 72 5.69 2.23 -4.08
C ALA A 72 4.80 2.08 -2.83
N ALA A 73 5.28 1.37 -1.80
CA ALA A 73 4.59 1.25 -0.53
C ALA A 73 4.50 2.59 0.21
N ASP A 74 5.58 3.40 0.20
CA ASP A 74 5.57 4.74 0.79
C ASP A 74 4.59 5.68 0.07
N GLU A 75 4.58 5.63 -1.25
CA GLU A 75 3.69 6.44 -2.08
C GLU A 75 2.22 6.07 -1.89
N LEU A 76 1.92 4.76 -1.83
CA LEU A 76 0.60 4.24 -1.47
C LEU A 76 0.19 4.72 -0.08
N LYS A 77 1.05 4.53 0.92
CA LYS A 77 0.78 4.94 2.30
C LYS A 77 0.48 6.44 2.37
N ALA A 78 1.31 7.28 1.73
CA ALA A 78 1.10 8.71 1.68
C ALA A 78 -0.22 9.08 0.99
N GLY A 79 -0.61 8.35 -0.06
CA GLY A 79 -1.91 8.48 -0.72
C GLY A 79 -3.07 8.19 0.23
N TYR A 80 -3.02 7.06 0.94
CA TYR A 80 -4.05 6.70 1.92
C TYR A 80 -4.08 7.70 3.08
N GLU A 81 -2.93 8.14 3.61
CA GLU A 81 -2.88 9.16 4.66
C GLU A 81 -3.52 10.49 4.22
N ARG A 82 -3.33 10.91 2.95
CA ARG A 82 -4.00 12.09 2.41
C ARG A 82 -5.51 11.92 2.41
N ILE A 83 -6.00 10.78 1.95
CA ILE A 83 -7.44 10.49 1.94
C ILE A 83 -7.98 10.42 3.37
N SER A 84 -7.29 9.73 4.29
CA SER A 84 -7.65 9.68 5.72
C SER A 84 -7.77 11.08 6.33
N LYS A 85 -6.86 12.00 5.97
CA LYS A 85 -6.95 13.42 6.38
C LYS A 85 -8.14 14.16 5.79
N LEU A 86 -8.68 13.75 4.64
CA LEU A 86 -9.94 14.31 4.13
C LEU A 86 -11.15 13.88 4.97
N PHE A 87 -11.02 12.82 5.75
CA PHE A 87 -12.09 12.30 6.61
C PHE A 87 -12.09 12.84 8.03
N LYS A 88 -10.94 13.30 8.53
CA LYS A 88 -10.74 13.84 9.87
C LYS A 88 -11.12 15.32 9.97
#